data_AF-A0A2E0SZZ6-F1
#
_entry.id   AF-A0A2E0SZZ6-F1
#
_cell.length_a   1.000
_cell.length_b   1.000
_cell.length_c   1.000
_cell.angle_alpha   90.00
_cell.angle_beta   90.00
_cell.angle_gamma   90.00
#
_symmetry.space_group_name_H-M   'P 1'
#
loop_
_entity.id
_entity.type
_entity.pdbx_description
1 polymer ?
#
loop_
_entity_poly.entity_id
_entity_poly.type
_entity_poly.pdbx_seq_one_letter_code
_entity_poly.pdbx_strand_id
1 'polypeptide(L)'
;MNAPSPFMVMHSMTADRSVLDGKELTKQTRRRVMSFARPYRASIVGFLGTIIASTFLGLLPPLLIREIFDDAILDGDGGYLNILFLFMIAAALGEAVLGLVERYLSSRIGEGLIYDLRVKLFDHVQRMPIAFFTRTQTGTLISRLNNDVIG
;
A
#
# COMPACT_ATOMS: atom_id res chain seq x y z
N MET A 1 -32.71 27.97 23.61
CA MET A 1 -31.34 27.43 23.63
C MET A 1 -31.43 25.94 23.29
N ASN A 2 -31.13 25.56 22.05
CA ASN A 2 -31.20 24.15 21.62
C ASN A 2 -29.90 23.43 22.00
N ALA A 3 -30.01 22.38 22.81
CA ALA A 3 -28.89 21.50 23.09
C ALA A 3 -28.54 20.68 21.82
N PRO A 4 -27.25 20.52 21.49
CA PRO A 4 -26.84 19.68 20.35
C PRO A 4 -27.28 18.22 20.59
N SER A 5 -27.75 17.57 19.52
CA SER A 5 -28.27 16.20 19.60
C SER A 5 -27.16 15.19 19.97
N PRO A 6 -27.47 14.10 20.69
CA PRO A 6 -26.48 13.10 21.11
C PRO A 6 -25.66 12.51 19.95
N PHE A 7 -26.26 12.44 18.75
CA PHE A 7 -25.61 11.96 17.53
C PHE A 7 -24.50 12.89 17.01
N MET A 8 -24.54 14.18 17.34
CA MET A 8 -23.55 15.17 16.90
C MET A 8 -22.24 15.07 17.69
N VAL A 9 -22.28 14.53 18.92
CA VAL A 9 -21.12 14.39 19.81
C VAL A 9 -20.23 13.20 19.42
N MET A 10 -20.77 12.16 18.78
CA MET A 10 -19.96 11.00 18.37
C MET A 10 -19.03 11.29 17.18
N HIS A 11 -19.33 12.30 16.35
CA HIS A 11 -18.50 12.64 15.19
C HIS A 11 -17.18 13.37 15.56
N SER A 12 -17.09 13.98 16.75
CA SER A 12 -15.91 14.75 17.17
C SER A 12 -14.75 13.91 17.71
N MET A 13 -14.92 12.59 17.84
CA MET A 13 -13.85 11.66 18.24
C MET A 13 -13.05 11.11 17.04
N THR A 14 -13.47 11.40 15.81
CA THR A 14 -12.64 11.15 14.63
C THR A 14 -11.57 12.24 14.56
N ALA A 15 -10.29 11.83 14.62
CA ALA A 15 -9.10 12.68 14.70
C ALA A 15 -9.30 14.09 14.11
N ASP A 16 -9.37 15.10 14.99
CA ASP A 16 -9.53 16.50 14.61
C ASP A 16 -8.34 16.93 13.73
N ARG A 17 -8.57 17.00 12.41
CA ARG A 17 -7.52 17.31 11.43
C ARG A 17 -7.01 18.74 11.55
N SER A 18 -7.71 19.61 12.29
CA SER A 18 -7.23 20.95 12.61
C SER A 18 -5.94 20.95 13.44
N VAL A 19 -5.61 19.84 14.13
CA VAL A 19 -4.36 19.66 14.90
C VAL A 19 -3.15 19.39 13.98
N LEU A 20 -3.40 18.99 12.73
CA LEU A 20 -2.39 18.74 11.70
C LEU A 20 -2.16 19.96 10.79
N ASP A 21 -3.06 20.94 10.83
CA ASP A 21 -2.95 22.19 10.06
C ASP A 21 -1.69 22.95 10.52
N GLY A 22 -0.73 23.12 9.61
CA GLY A 22 0.53 23.82 9.86
C GLY A 22 1.65 23.02 10.53
N LYS A 23 1.48 21.71 10.82
CA LYS A 23 2.57 20.86 11.31
C LYS A 23 3.24 20.10 10.16
N GLU A 24 4.32 20.67 9.63
CA GLU A 24 5.18 19.95 8.69
C GLU A 24 5.84 18.74 9.37
N LEU A 25 5.91 17.62 8.66
CA LEU A 25 6.65 16.45 9.10
C LEU A 25 8.11 16.82 9.35
N THR A 26 8.48 16.93 10.63
CA THR A 26 9.84 17.31 11.01
C THR A 26 10.82 16.36 10.34
N LYS A 27 11.90 16.90 9.77
CA LYS A 27 12.94 16.14 9.04
C LYS A 27 13.43 14.90 9.80
N GLN A 28 13.43 14.98 11.14
CA GLN A 28 13.77 13.88 12.05
C GLN A 28 12.75 12.73 12.03
N THR A 29 11.45 13.03 12.05
CA THR A 29 10.36 12.04 11.94
C THR A 29 10.42 11.33 10.59
N ARG A 30 10.57 12.09 9.50
CA ARG A 30 10.73 11.51 8.15
C ARG A 30 11.93 10.57 8.06
N ARG A 31 13.09 10.97 8.62
CA ARG A 31 14.30 10.13 8.65
C ARG A 31 14.10 8.85 9.46
N ARG A 32 13.34 8.93 10.57
CA ARG A 32 13.02 7.77 11.42
C ARG A 32 12.09 6.80 10.68
N VAL A 33 11.03 7.29 10.05
CA VAL A 33 10.14 6.47 9.22
C VAL A 33 10.91 5.80 8.07
N MET A 34 11.75 6.56 7.37
CA MET A 34 12.58 6.03 6.28
C MET A 34 13.56 4.95 6.74
N SER A 35 13.99 4.98 8.01
CA SER A 35 14.85 3.93 8.58
C SER A 35 14.12 2.60 8.76
N PHE A 36 12.80 2.61 8.97
CA PHE A 36 11.99 1.38 9.02
C PHE A 36 11.71 0.81 7.63
N ALA A 37 11.64 1.65 6.59
CA ALA A 37 11.48 1.20 5.21
C ALA A 37 12.79 0.68 4.57
N ARG A 38 13.95 1.06 5.10
CA ARG A 38 15.28 0.69 4.56
C ARG A 38 15.50 -0.81 4.32
N PRO A 39 15.14 -1.74 5.23
CA PRO A 39 15.30 -3.17 5.02
C PRO A 39 14.51 -3.68 3.80
N TYR A 40 13.36 -3.05 3.51
CA TYR A 40 12.46 -3.41 2.43
C TYR A 40 12.76 -2.72 1.10
N ARG A 41 13.86 -1.95 0.99
CA ARG A 41 14.19 -1.15 -0.20
C ARG A 41 14.23 -1.95 -1.50
N ALA A 42 14.75 -3.18 -1.47
CA ALA A 42 14.83 -4.01 -2.67
C ALA A 42 13.44 -4.47 -3.12
N SER A 43 12.59 -4.88 -2.17
CA SER A 43 11.19 -5.22 -2.44
C SER A 43 10.40 -4.01 -2.93
N ILE A 44 10.62 -2.82 -2.37
CA ILE A 44 9.98 -1.57 -2.81
C ILE A 44 10.41 -1.21 -4.24
N VAL A 45 11.71 -1.30 -4.56
CA VAL A 45 12.19 -1.06 -5.92
C VAL A 45 11.62 -2.08 -6.90
N GLY A 46 11.58 -3.36 -6.51
CA GLY A 46 10.91 -4.41 -7.29
C GLY A 46 9.44 -4.10 -7.52
N PHE A 47 8.72 -3.70 -6.48
CA PHE A 47 7.30 -3.35 -6.52
C PHE A 47 7.03 -2.16 -7.48
N LEU A 48 7.84 -1.11 -7.39
CA LEU A 48 7.77 0.02 -8.32
C LEU A 48 8.09 -0.40 -9.76
N GLY A 49 9.08 -1.28 -9.94
CA GLY A 49 9.39 -1.86 -11.24
C GLY A 49 8.21 -2.63 -11.84
N THR A 50 7.51 -3.42 -11.02
CA THR A 50 6.30 -4.15 -11.42
C THR A 50 5.19 -3.19 -11.84
N ILE A 51 4.95 -2.11 -11.09
CA ILE A 51 3.93 -1.08 -11.45
C ILE A 51 4.24 -0.45 -12.82
N ILE A 52 5.50 -0.08 -13.05
CA ILE A 52 5.92 0.49 -14.32
C ILE A 52 5.69 -0.52 -15.46
N ALA A 53 6.10 -1.77 -15.28
CA ALA A 53 5.89 -2.84 -16.25
C ALA A 53 4.40 -3.11 -16.53
N SER A 54 3.56 -3.15 -15.49
CA SER A 54 2.10 -3.30 -15.61
C SER A 54 1.49 -2.14 -16.39
N THR A 55 1.99 -0.92 -16.20
CA THR A 55 1.53 0.25 -16.95
C THR A 55 1.81 0.09 -18.44
N PHE A 56 3.00 -0.38 -18.82
CA PHE A 56 3.31 -0.65 -20.23
C PHE A 56 2.45 -1.77 -20.83
N LEU A 57 2.22 -2.87 -20.09
CA LEU A 57 1.34 -3.94 -20.55
C LEU A 57 -0.11 -3.47 -20.69
N GLY A 58 -0.61 -2.62 -19.79
CA GLY A 58 -1.94 -2.04 -19.85
C GLY A 58 -2.17 -1.11 -21.05
N LEU A 59 -1.11 -0.63 -21.69
CA LEU A 59 -1.19 0.13 -22.95
C LEU A 59 -1.26 -0.78 -24.19
N LEU A 60 -0.92 -2.06 -24.09
CA LEU A 60 -0.95 -2.97 -25.25
C LEU A 60 -2.37 -3.20 -25.79
N PRO A 61 -3.41 -3.46 -24.97
CA PRO A 61 -4.76 -3.68 -25.51
C PRO A 61 -5.28 -2.56 -26.42
N PRO A 62 -5.26 -1.26 -26.07
CA PRO A 62 -5.74 -0.22 -26.96
C PRO A 62 -4.89 -0.07 -28.24
N LEU A 63 -3.58 -0.31 -28.18
CA LEU A 63 -2.69 -0.27 -29.35
C LEU A 63 -2.96 -1.44 -30.30
N LEU A 64 -3.10 -2.65 -29.76
CA LEU A 64 -3.39 -3.85 -30.54
C LEU A 64 -4.79 -3.79 -31.15
N ILE A 65 -5.78 -3.29 -30.41
CA ILE A 65 -7.14 -3.08 -30.94
C ILE A 65 -7.09 -2.10 -32.11
N ARG A 66 -6.38 -0.98 -31.96
CA ARG A 66 -6.21 -0.02 -33.06
C ARG A 66 -5.64 -0.70 -34.30
N GLU A 67 -4.55 -1.45 -34.16
CA GLU A 67 -3.90 -2.17 -35.26
C GLU A 67 -4.82 -3.20 -35.94
N ILE A 68 -5.64 -3.91 -35.14
CA ILE A 68 -6.62 -4.87 -35.64
C ILE A 68 -7.63 -4.18 -36.56
N PHE A 69 -8.13 -3.01 -36.16
CA PHE A 69 -9.14 -2.27 -36.92
C PHE A 69 -8.55 -1.49 -38.11
N ASP A 70 -7.40 -0.85 -37.92
CA ASP A 70 -6.79 0.04 -38.91
C ASP A 70 -6.15 -0.75 -40.07
N ASP A 71 -5.54 -1.92 -39.80
CA ASP A 71 -4.75 -2.63 -40.81
C ASP A 71 -5.25 -4.07 -41.03
N ALA A 72 -5.45 -4.85 -39.95
CA ALA A 72 -5.71 -6.29 -40.10
C ALA A 72 -7.08 -6.62 -40.74
N ILE A 73 -8.12 -5.83 -40.44
CA ILE A 73 -9.47 -6.03 -41.03
C ILE A 73 -9.54 -5.45 -42.44
N LEU A 74 -8.82 -4.36 -42.73
CA LEU A 74 -8.83 -3.70 -44.03
C LEU A 74 -8.05 -4.49 -45.09
N ASP A 75 -6.92 -5.09 -44.72
CA ASP A 75 -6.09 -5.90 -45.64
C ASP A 75 -6.54 -7.36 -45.77
N GLY A 76 -7.41 -7.85 -44.86
CA GLY A 76 -7.94 -9.21 -44.91
C GLY A 76 -6.91 -10.32 -44.61
N ASP A 77 -5.77 -9.98 -44.03
CA ASP A 77 -4.72 -10.93 -43.66
C ASP A 77 -5.04 -11.61 -42.32
N GLY A 78 -5.68 -12.78 -42.39
CA GLY A 78 -5.97 -13.61 -41.22
C GLY A 78 -4.73 -14.09 -40.46
N GLY A 79 -3.56 -14.13 -41.10
CA GLY A 79 -2.29 -14.46 -40.48
C GLY A 79 -1.82 -13.35 -39.54
N TYR A 80 -1.85 -12.09 -40.01
CA TYR A 80 -1.51 -10.93 -39.19
C TYR A 80 -2.47 -10.77 -38.00
N LEU A 81 -3.77 -10.99 -38.24
CA LEU A 81 -4.79 -10.95 -37.20
C LEU A 81 -4.51 -11.97 -36.07
N ASN A 82 -4.14 -13.21 -36.41
CA ASN A 82 -3.80 -14.24 -35.43
C ASN A 82 -2.59 -13.87 -34.56
N ILE A 83 -1.59 -13.20 -35.15
CA ILE A 83 -0.41 -12.73 -34.41
C ILE A 83 -0.81 -11.66 -33.39
N LEU A 84 -1.66 -10.69 -33.77
CA LEU A 84 -2.15 -9.66 -32.86
C LEU A 84 -2.97 -10.24 -31.70
N PHE A 85 -3.82 -11.23 -31.98
CA PHE A 85 -4.53 -11.97 -30.93
C PHE A 85 -3.59 -12.70 -29.97
N LEU A 86 -2.52 -13.34 -30.49
CA LEU A 86 -1.53 -14.00 -29.66
C LEU A 86 -0.81 -13.00 -28.75
N PHE A 87 -0.44 -11.82 -29.25
CA PHE A 87 0.12 -10.75 -28.43
C PHE A 87 -0.85 -10.25 -27.37
N MET A 88 -2.14 -10.16 -27.67
CA MET A 88 -3.15 -9.76 -26.69
C MET A 88 -3.29 -10.79 -25.56
N ILE A 89 -3.29 -12.09 -25.89
CA ILE A 89 -3.29 -13.16 -24.88
C ILE A 89 -2.00 -13.10 -24.05
N ALA A 90 -0.84 -12.93 -24.69
CA ALA A 90 0.43 -12.83 -24.00
C ALA A 90 0.49 -11.61 -23.05
N ALA A 91 -0.05 -10.46 -23.47
CA ALA A 91 -0.17 -9.26 -22.65
C ALA A 91 -1.06 -9.50 -21.42
N ALA A 92 -2.23 -10.11 -21.61
CA ALA A 92 -3.14 -10.44 -20.51
C ALA A 92 -2.53 -11.42 -19.50
N LEU A 93 -1.82 -12.46 -19.98
CA LEU A 93 -1.08 -13.37 -19.10
C LEU A 93 0.05 -12.65 -18.36
N GLY A 94 0.78 -11.77 -19.04
CA GLY A 94 1.81 -10.94 -18.43
C GLY A 94 1.25 -10.05 -17.32
N GLU A 95 0.12 -9.38 -17.56
CA GLU A 95 -0.56 -8.54 -16.59
C GLU A 95 -1.04 -9.34 -15.38
N ALA A 96 -1.59 -10.54 -15.58
CA ALA A 96 -1.96 -11.44 -14.49
C ALA A 96 -0.76 -11.84 -13.63
N VAL A 97 0.37 -12.18 -14.24
CA VAL A 97 1.61 -12.53 -13.53
C VAL A 97 2.16 -11.33 -12.76
N LEU A 98 2.25 -10.15 -13.39
CA LEU A 98 2.70 -8.93 -12.72
C LEU A 98 1.77 -8.57 -11.56
N GLY A 99 0.46 -8.73 -11.70
CA GLY A 99 -0.51 -8.51 -10.63
C GLY A 99 -0.30 -9.45 -9.43
N LEU A 100 0.07 -10.72 -9.66
CA LEU A 100 0.43 -11.65 -8.58
C LEU A 100 1.73 -11.22 -7.88
N VAL A 101 2.75 -10.82 -8.65
CA VAL A 101 4.03 -10.33 -8.12
C VAL A 101 3.82 -9.05 -7.31
N GLU A 102 3.01 -8.12 -7.80
CA GLU A 102 2.66 -6.87 -7.13
C GLU A 102 1.98 -7.15 -5.79
N ARG A 103 0.97 -8.03 -5.77
CA ARG A 103 0.29 -8.47 -4.54
C ARG A 103 1.25 -9.12 -3.55
N TYR A 104 2.12 -10.01 -4.02
CA TYR A 104 3.10 -10.69 -3.18
C TYR A 104 4.08 -9.69 -2.55
N LEU A 105 4.65 -8.78 -3.34
CA LEU A 105 5.58 -7.77 -2.86
C LEU A 105 4.90 -6.80 -1.89
N SER A 106 3.68 -6.35 -2.21
CA SER A 106 2.88 -5.48 -1.34
C SER A 106 2.63 -6.11 0.03
N SER A 107 2.13 -7.36 0.07
CA SER A 107 1.93 -8.10 1.32
C SER A 107 3.25 -8.29 2.07
N ARG A 108 4.32 -8.69 1.39
CA ARG A 108 5.62 -8.93 2.04
C ARG A 108 6.19 -7.66 2.68
N ILE A 109 6.05 -6.51 2.02
CA ILE A 109 6.49 -5.21 2.54
C ILE A 109 5.61 -4.80 3.73
N GLY A 110 4.28 -4.84 3.58
CA GLY A 110 3.34 -4.42 4.61
C GLY A 110 3.42 -5.27 5.88
N GLU A 111 3.30 -6.59 5.75
CA GLU A 111 3.37 -7.53 6.87
C GLU A 111 4.74 -7.51 7.54
N GLY A 112 5.81 -7.42 6.75
CA GLY A 112 7.16 -7.30 7.28
C GLY A 112 7.35 -6.05 8.14
N LEU A 113 6.90 -4.90 7.63
CA LEU A 113 6.99 -3.63 8.36
C LEU A 113 6.20 -3.70 9.68
N ILE A 114 4.99 -4.24 9.65
CA ILE A 114 4.14 -4.44 10.83
C ILE A 114 4.82 -5.38 11.83
N TYR A 115 5.40 -6.48 11.36
CA TYR A 115 6.13 -7.42 12.20
C TYR A 115 7.31 -6.76 12.92
N ASP A 116 8.14 -6.01 12.18
CA ASP A 116 9.29 -5.30 12.74
C ASP A 116 8.89 -4.26 13.79
N LEU A 117 7.80 -3.53 13.54
CA LEU A 117 7.24 -2.58 14.49
C LEU A 117 6.77 -3.27 15.76
N ARG A 118 6.03 -4.39 15.60
CA ARG A 118 5.52 -5.19 16.72
C ARG A 118 6.67 -5.72 17.58
N VAL A 119 7.71 -6.28 16.98
CA VAL A 119 8.89 -6.79 17.70
C VAL A 119 9.59 -5.67 18.49
N LYS A 120 9.89 -4.54 17.85
CA LYS A 120 10.55 -3.40 18.52
C LYS A 120 9.71 -2.82 19.66
N LEU A 121 8.40 -2.74 19.49
CA LEU A 121 7.49 -2.26 20.52
C LEU A 121 7.43 -3.23 21.70
N PHE A 122 7.33 -4.53 21.46
CA PHE A 122 7.37 -5.53 22.53
C PHE A 122 8.69 -5.51 23.29
N ASP A 123 9.84 -5.47 22.59
CA ASP A 123 11.16 -5.35 23.21
C ASP A 123 11.28 -4.10 24.08
N HIS A 124 10.69 -2.98 23.64
CA HIS A 124 10.70 -1.75 24.39
C HIS A 124 9.85 -1.85 25.67
N VAL A 125 8.63 -2.38 25.55
CA VAL A 125 7.71 -2.56 26.69
C VAL A 125 8.30 -3.51 27.73
N GLN A 126 8.91 -4.62 27.32
CA GLN A 126 9.52 -5.59 28.25
C GLN A 126 10.67 -4.99 29.08
N ARG A 127 11.35 -3.95 28.58
CA ARG A 127 12.47 -3.29 29.27
C ARG A 127 12.04 -2.11 30.15
N MET A 128 10.75 -1.78 30.22
CA MET A 128 10.27 -0.67 31.03
C MET A 128 10.23 -1.02 32.52
N PRO A 129 10.55 -0.08 33.42
CA PRO A 129 10.52 -0.31 34.86
C PRO A 129 9.08 -0.52 35.37
N ILE A 130 8.93 -1.36 36.40
CA ILE A 130 7.62 -1.69 37.02
C ILE A 130 6.86 -0.43 37.46
N ALA A 131 7.57 0.64 37.84
CA ALA A 131 6.98 1.94 38.19
C ALA A 131 6.17 2.60 37.05
N PHE A 132 6.45 2.27 35.79
CA PHE A 132 5.66 2.71 34.64
C PHE A 132 4.31 1.98 34.57
N PHE A 133 4.30 0.69 34.88
CA PHE A 133 3.12 -0.17 34.85
C PHE A 133 2.18 0.01 36.06
N THR A 134 2.67 0.57 37.16
CA THR A 134 1.81 0.94 38.31
C THR A 134 1.08 2.26 38.12
N ARG A 135 1.50 3.12 37.18
CA ARG A 135 0.86 4.41 36.86
C ARG A 135 -0.06 4.38 35.64
N THR A 136 0.11 3.42 34.73
CA THR A 136 -0.63 3.32 33.47
C THR A 136 -1.30 1.94 33.36
N GLN A 137 -2.61 1.87 33.10
CA GLN A 137 -3.31 0.60 32.89
C GLN A 137 -2.69 -0.18 31.72
N THR A 138 -2.09 -1.35 32.03
CA THR A 138 -1.45 -2.25 31.06
C THR A 138 -2.37 -2.63 29.89
N GLY A 139 -3.70 -2.66 30.10
CA GLY A 139 -4.69 -2.95 29.08
C GLY A 139 -4.78 -1.91 27.94
N THR A 140 -4.57 -0.62 28.24
CA THR A 140 -4.58 0.44 27.21
C THR A 140 -3.33 0.40 26.35
N LEU A 141 -2.19 0.01 26.91
CA LEU A 141 -0.93 -0.16 26.18
C LEU A 141 -1.03 -1.29 25.15
N ILE A 142 -1.52 -2.47 25.54
CA ILE A 142 -1.70 -3.61 24.63
C ILE A 142 -2.75 -3.29 23.55
N SER A 143 -3.83 -2.60 23.91
CA SER A 143 -4.87 -2.17 22.96
C SER A 143 -4.31 -1.20 21.91
N ARG A 144 -3.51 -0.20 22.31
CA ARG A 144 -2.83 0.71 21.38
C ARG A 144 -1.77 0.01 20.54
N LEU A 145 -1.07 -0.98 21.09
CA LEU A 145 -0.07 -1.76 20.35
C LEU A 145 -0.69 -2.58 19.21
N ASN A 146 -1.89 -3.12 19.44
CA ASN A 146 -2.64 -3.81 18.39
C ASN A 146 -3.32 -2.83 17.44
N ASN A 147 -3.99 -1.80 17.93
CA ASN A 147 -4.78 -0.91 17.07
C ASN A 147 -3.93 0.11 16.29
N ASP A 148 -2.86 0.65 16.87
CA ASP A 148 -2.07 1.73 16.23
C ASP A 148 -1.00 1.18 15.26
N VAL A 149 -0.70 -0.12 15.29
CA VAL A 149 0.28 -0.79 14.40
C VAL A 149 -0.42 -1.61 13.29
N ILE A 150 -1.66 -2.03 13.51
CA ILE A 150 -2.46 -2.82 12.55
C ILE A 150 -3.45 -1.92 11.78
N GLY A 151 -3.82 -0.76 12.34
CA GLY A 151 -4.84 0.16 11.82
C GLY A 151 -4.50 0.81 10.48
#